data_AF-A0A7M2YUM7-F1
#
_entry.id   AF-A0A7M2YUM7-F1
#
_cell.length_a   1.000
_cell.length_b   1.000
_cell.length_c   1.000
_cell.angle_alpha   90.00
_cell.angle_beta   90.00
_cell.angle_gamma   90.00
#
_symmetry.space_group_name_H-M   'P 1'
#
loop_
_entity.id
_entity.type
_entity.pdbx_description
1 polymer ?
#
loop_
_entity_poly.entity_id
_entity_poly.type
_entity_poly.pdbx_seq_one_letter_code
_entity_poly.pdbx_strand_id
1 'polypeptide(L)'
;MRRLTAFVVLAGLAAVLTGCSTEDRRQADARVAVQEAVAPLAGYTGEVHCTGSPKPWFVPQQTSLFICVARRDDRRCDWFRATLGNAGWAVGMQRRDGGCVVPA
;
A
#
# COMPACT_ATOMS: atom_id res chain seq x y z
N MET A 1 -30.45 -16.56 53.28
CA MET A 1 -30.69 -15.74 52.07
C MET A 1 -29.53 -14.76 51.93
N ARG A 2 -28.49 -15.14 51.17
CA ARG A 2 -27.19 -14.43 51.11
C ARG A 2 -27.06 -13.75 49.75
N ARG A 3 -26.56 -12.53 49.81
CA ARG A 3 -26.85 -11.39 48.93
C ARG A 3 -26.01 -11.40 47.64
N LEU A 4 -26.69 -10.99 46.56
CA LEU A 4 -26.26 -10.10 45.48
C LEU A 4 -24.98 -10.46 44.70
N THR A 5 -25.24 -10.93 43.49
CA THR A 5 -24.38 -11.02 42.30
C THR A 5 -23.51 -9.78 42.10
N ALA A 6 -22.19 -9.97 42.12
CA ALA A 6 -21.21 -8.93 41.83
C ALA A 6 -21.09 -8.71 40.32
N PHE A 7 -21.71 -7.62 39.83
CA PHE A 7 -21.35 -6.98 38.57
C PHE A 7 -20.04 -6.23 38.77
N VAL A 8 -18.97 -6.64 38.10
CA VAL A 8 -17.81 -5.78 37.84
C VAL A 8 -17.54 -5.81 36.35
N VAL A 9 -18.07 -4.79 35.69
CA VAL A 9 -17.74 -4.35 34.33
C VAL A 9 -16.25 -4.02 34.31
N LEU A 10 -15.44 -4.77 33.55
CA LEU A 10 -14.04 -4.44 33.33
C LEU A 10 -13.66 -4.55 31.85
N ALA A 11 -13.23 -3.41 31.31
CA ALA A 11 -12.40 -3.24 30.12
C ALA A 11 -13.06 -3.46 28.73
N GLY A 12 -14.02 -2.60 28.41
CA GLY A 12 -14.04 -2.04 27.05
C GLY A 12 -12.87 -1.06 26.91
N LEU A 13 -11.86 -1.40 26.12
CA LEU A 13 -10.92 -0.51 25.42
C LEU A 13 -9.87 -1.38 24.68
N ALA A 14 -10.22 -1.94 23.53
CA ALA A 14 -9.24 -2.58 22.65
C ALA A 14 -9.45 -2.09 21.22
N ALA A 15 -8.59 -1.13 20.87
CA ALA A 15 -8.13 -0.80 19.51
C ALA A 15 -9.14 -0.23 18.50
N VAL A 16 -9.31 1.09 18.57
CA VAL A 16 -9.56 1.94 17.40
C VAL A 16 -8.26 2.02 16.58
N LEU A 17 -7.87 1.00 15.80
CA LEU A 17 -6.69 1.10 14.92
C LEU A 17 -6.73 0.14 13.72
N THR A 18 -7.72 0.28 12.83
CA THR A 18 -7.47 0.06 11.40
C THR A 18 -8.29 1.07 10.61
N GLY A 19 -7.66 2.18 10.24
CA GLY A 19 -8.08 2.90 9.05
C GLY A 19 -7.83 1.97 7.86
N CYS A 20 -8.75 1.02 7.63
CA CYS A 20 -8.75 0.14 6.47
C CYS A 20 -9.05 1.00 5.23
N SER A 21 -8.06 1.75 4.76
CA SER A 21 -8.06 2.15 3.36
C SER A 21 -7.89 0.86 2.55
N THR A 22 -9.01 0.27 2.13
CA THR A 22 -9.01 -0.91 1.27
C THR A 22 -8.25 -0.54 -0.01
N GLU A 23 -7.09 -1.16 -0.21
CA GLU A 23 -6.32 -1.06 -1.46
C GLU A 23 -7.24 -1.35 -2.65
N ASP A 24 -7.25 -0.47 -3.66
CA ASP A 24 -8.01 -0.71 -4.89
C ASP A 24 -7.38 -1.87 -5.68
N ARG A 25 -8.16 -2.61 -6.47
CA ARG A 25 -7.63 -3.76 -7.24
C ARG A 25 -6.46 -3.35 -8.13
N ARG A 26 -6.54 -2.21 -8.82
CA ARG A 26 -5.42 -1.77 -9.69
C ARG A 26 -4.21 -1.32 -8.91
N GLN A 27 -4.40 -0.79 -7.71
CA GLN A 27 -3.30 -0.46 -6.81
C GLN A 27 -2.57 -1.74 -6.38
N ALA A 28 -3.32 -2.80 -6.03
CA ALA A 28 -2.76 -4.10 -5.70
C ALA A 28 -2.03 -4.73 -6.90
N ASP A 29 -2.62 -4.68 -8.10
CA ASP A 29 -1.98 -5.21 -9.31
C ASP A 29 -0.70 -4.45 -9.67
N ALA A 30 -0.71 -3.12 -9.53
CA ALA A 30 0.48 -2.28 -9.73
C ALA A 30 1.59 -2.62 -8.72
N ARG A 31 1.22 -2.83 -7.45
CA ARG A 31 2.16 -3.25 -6.40
C ARG A 31 2.81 -4.60 -6.75
N VAL A 32 2.00 -5.59 -7.14
CA VAL A 32 2.51 -6.92 -7.54
C VAL A 32 3.44 -6.79 -8.74
N ALA A 33 3.08 -6.03 -9.77
CA ALA A 33 3.93 -5.84 -10.95
C ALA A 33 5.30 -5.23 -10.59
N VAL A 34 5.33 -4.27 -9.66
CA VAL A 34 6.59 -3.69 -9.17
C VAL A 34 7.38 -4.68 -8.33
N GLN A 35 6.72 -5.46 -7.46
CA GLN A 35 7.38 -6.54 -6.70
C GLN A 35 8.05 -7.56 -7.62
N GLU A 36 7.36 -8.00 -8.66
CA GLU A 36 7.92 -8.91 -9.68
C GLU A 36 9.07 -8.28 -10.44
N ALA A 37 8.98 -7.00 -10.78
CA ALA A 37 10.03 -6.28 -11.49
C ALA A 37 11.32 -6.10 -10.66
N VAL A 38 11.20 -5.93 -9.34
CA VAL A 38 12.37 -5.78 -8.45
C VAL A 38 12.87 -7.10 -7.87
N ALA A 39 12.06 -8.15 -7.84
CA ALA A 39 12.45 -9.47 -7.32
C ALA A 39 13.76 -10.04 -7.90
N PRO A 40 14.06 -9.94 -9.22
CA PRO A 40 15.34 -10.42 -9.76
C PRO A 40 16.52 -9.46 -9.49
N LEU A 41 16.27 -8.27 -8.95
CA LEU A 41 17.30 -7.28 -8.66
C LEU A 41 17.84 -7.47 -7.25
N ALA A 42 19.17 -7.54 -7.11
CA ALA A 42 19.79 -7.50 -5.80
C ALA A 42 19.59 -6.12 -5.13
N GLY A 43 19.46 -6.11 -3.80
CA GLY A 43 19.41 -4.88 -3.01
C GLY A 43 18.01 -4.38 -2.64
N TYR A 44 16.96 -5.19 -2.83
CA TYR A 44 15.58 -4.87 -2.47
C TYR A 44 14.99 -5.89 -1.50
N THR A 45 14.17 -5.40 -0.55
CA THR A 45 13.53 -6.26 0.46
C THR A 45 12.25 -6.93 -0.04
N GLY A 46 11.73 -6.51 -1.19
CA GLY A 46 10.42 -6.91 -1.72
C GLY A 46 9.23 -6.13 -1.13
N GLU A 47 9.48 -5.23 -0.17
CA GLU A 47 8.45 -4.34 0.37
C GLU A 47 8.17 -3.20 -0.62
N VAL A 48 6.92 -3.10 -1.08
CA VAL A 48 6.47 -2.11 -2.07
C VAL A 48 5.16 -1.45 -1.61
N HIS A 49 5.11 -0.12 -1.69
CA HIS A 49 3.91 0.68 -1.41
C HIS A 49 3.59 1.60 -2.59
N CYS A 50 2.33 1.64 -3.03
CA CYS A 50 1.89 2.46 -4.16
C CYS A 50 0.94 3.59 -3.73
N THR A 51 0.97 4.70 -4.46
CA THR A 51 0.00 5.81 -4.33
C THR A 51 -1.43 5.29 -4.40
N GLY A 52 -2.36 5.95 -3.69
CA GLY A 52 -3.77 5.62 -3.80
C GLY A 52 -4.33 5.90 -5.19
N SER A 53 -5.36 5.15 -5.58
CA SER A 53 -6.21 5.58 -6.70
C SER A 53 -6.92 6.88 -6.28
N PRO A 54 -6.78 7.99 -7.03
CA PRO A 54 -7.63 9.15 -6.79
C PRO A 54 -9.09 8.68 -6.87
N LYS A 55 -9.91 9.08 -5.91
CA LYS A 55 -11.35 8.81 -5.89
C LYS A 55 -12.08 10.09 -6.31
N PRO A 56 -12.30 10.37 -7.61
CA PRO A 56 -13.18 11.47 -7.98
C PRO A 56 -14.57 11.09 -7.51
N TRP A 57 -15.15 11.92 -6.65
CA TRP A 57 -16.50 11.74 -6.10
C TRP A 57 -17.61 11.62 -7.18
N PHE A 58 -17.31 11.96 -8.44
CA PHE A 58 -18.28 11.93 -9.56
C PHE A 58 -17.86 11.09 -10.78
N VAL A 59 -16.67 10.49 -10.81
CA VAL A 59 -16.22 9.70 -11.98
C VAL A 59 -15.45 8.47 -11.48
N PRO A 60 -15.97 7.24 -11.65
CA PRO A 60 -15.23 6.01 -11.37
C PRO A 60 -14.23 5.74 -12.50
N GLN A 61 -13.32 6.68 -12.77
CA GLN A 61 -12.14 6.40 -13.57
C GLN A 61 -11.07 5.87 -12.63
N GLN A 62 -10.93 4.55 -12.62
CA GLN A 62 -9.78 3.91 -11.99
C GLN A 62 -8.51 4.40 -12.70
N THR A 63 -7.52 4.85 -11.93
CA THR A 63 -6.24 5.29 -12.51
C THR A 63 -5.56 4.12 -13.24
N SER A 64 -4.88 4.43 -14.34
CA SER A 64 -4.00 3.50 -15.05
C SER A 64 -2.54 3.71 -14.68
N LEU A 65 -2.24 4.63 -13.76
CA LEU A 65 -0.89 4.99 -13.37
C LEU A 65 -0.76 5.07 -11.86
N PHE A 66 0.29 4.43 -11.35
CA PHE A 66 0.63 4.41 -9.93
C PHE A 66 2.12 4.71 -9.76
N ILE A 67 2.45 5.50 -8.73
CA ILE A 67 3.82 5.63 -8.27
C ILE A 67 4.00 4.69 -7.09
N CYS A 68 4.93 3.77 -7.23
CA CYS A 68 5.24 2.77 -6.23
C CYS A 68 6.65 2.98 -5.70
N VAL A 69 6.83 2.69 -4.43
CA VAL A 69 8.08 2.84 -3.71
C VAL A 69 8.53 1.48 -3.26
N ALA A 70 9.70 1.05 -3.73
CA ALA A 70 10.31 -0.20 -3.33
C ALA A 70 11.43 0.04 -2.32
N ARG A 71 11.40 -0.68 -1.21
CA ARG A 71 12.40 -0.56 -0.16
C ARG A 71 13.66 -1.36 -0.52
N ARG A 72 14.81 -0.71 -0.32
CA ARG A 72 16.14 -1.29 -0.46
C ARG A 72 16.63 -1.84 0.87
N ASP A 73 17.58 -2.77 0.80
CA ASP A 73 18.15 -3.42 1.99
C ASP A 73 18.86 -2.42 2.93
N ASP A 74 19.39 -1.33 2.38
CA ASP A 74 20.03 -0.23 3.09
C ASP A 74 19.05 0.78 3.71
N ARG A 75 17.75 0.46 3.73
CA ARG A 75 16.63 1.29 4.20
C ARG A 75 16.31 2.51 3.32
N ARG A 76 16.95 2.67 2.16
CA ARG A 76 16.55 3.66 1.15
C ARG A 76 15.40 3.13 0.31
N CYS A 77 14.83 4.01 -0.51
CA CYS A 77 13.65 3.70 -1.27
C CYS A 77 13.76 4.30 -2.68
N ASP A 78 13.55 3.46 -3.68
CA ASP A 78 13.51 3.86 -5.09
C ASP A 78 12.05 3.95 -5.54
N TRP A 79 11.76 4.93 -6.40
CA TRP A 79 10.43 5.15 -6.96
C TRP A 79 10.34 4.51 -8.33
N PHE A 80 9.24 3.80 -8.53
CA PHE A 80 8.86 3.11 -9.76
C PHE A 80 7.53 3.66 -10.24
N ARG A 81 7.40 3.79 -11.55
CA ARG A 81 6.15 4.10 -12.22
C ARG A 81 5.58 2.81 -12.79
N ALA A 82 4.37 2.45 -12.37
CA ALA A 82 3.60 1.36 -12.95
C ALA A 82 2.48 1.95 -13.81
N THR A 83 2.45 1.62 -15.10
CA THR A 83 1.44 2.10 -16.06
C THR A 83 0.73 0.93 -16.71
N LEU A 84 -0.60 0.91 -16.65
CA LEU A 84 -1.45 -0.08 -17.28
C LEU A 84 -1.68 0.29 -18.75
N GLY A 85 -1.23 -0.58 -19.67
CA GLY A 85 -1.50 -0.50 -21.10
C GLY A 85 -2.18 -1.77 -21.64
N ASN A 86 -2.22 -1.91 -22.95
CA ASN A 86 -2.88 -3.05 -23.61
C ASN A 86 -2.20 -4.41 -23.32
N ALA A 87 -0.90 -4.40 -23.05
CA ALA A 87 -0.10 -5.60 -22.77
C ALA A 87 0.01 -5.92 -21.27
N GLY A 88 -0.71 -5.19 -20.41
CA GLY A 88 -0.59 -5.29 -18.95
C GLY A 88 0.22 -4.13 -18.35
N TRP A 89 0.84 -4.39 -17.19
CA TRP A 89 1.59 -3.41 -16.42
C TRP A 89 3.01 -3.23 -16.96
N ALA A 90 3.34 -2.01 -17.38
CA ALA A 90 4.70 -1.58 -17.66
C ALA A 90 5.29 -0.90 -16.42
N VAL A 91 6.42 -1.41 -15.94
CA VAL A 91 7.14 -0.89 -14.77
C VAL A 91 8.46 -0.26 -15.21
N GLY A 92 8.71 0.97 -14.76
CA GLY A 92 9.96 1.68 -15.02
C GLY A 92 10.45 2.43 -13.79
N MET A 93 11.77 2.51 -13.61
CA MET A 93 12.38 3.33 -12.56
C MET A 93 12.11 4.82 -12.84
N GLN A 94 11.50 5.50 -11.88
CA GLN A 94 11.23 6.93 -11.97
C GLN A 94 12.30 7.76 -11.26
N ARG A 95 12.73 7.33 -10.07
CA ARG A 95 13.72 8.06 -9.26
C ARG A 95 14.45 7.11 -8.31
N ARG A 96 15.77 7.16 -8.28
CA ARG A 96 16.56 6.54 -7.21
C ARG A 96 16.56 7.41 -5.97
N ASP A 97 16.55 6.79 -4.79
CA ASP A 97 16.58 7.47 -3.50
C ASP A 97 15.48 8.55 -3.36
N GLY A 98 14.27 8.24 -3.86
CA GLY A 98 13.13 9.17 -3.87
C GLY A 98 12.48 9.37 -2.50
N GLY A 99 12.86 8.56 -1.50
CA GLY A 99 12.27 8.56 -0.16
C GLY A 99 11.15 7.53 -0.01
N CYS A 100 10.84 7.15 1.23
CA CYS A 100 9.94 6.03 1.53
C CYS A 100 8.46 6.42 1.71
N VAL A 101 8.08 7.65 1.38
CA VAL A 101 6.72 8.16 1.53
C VAL A 101 6.14 8.41 0.14
N VAL A 102 4.99 7.81 -0.13
CA VAL A 102 4.17 8.12 -1.31
C VAL A 102 3.09 9.15 -0.93
N PRO A 103 2.76 10.10 -1.85
CA PRO A 103 1.54 10.89 -1.71
C PRO A 103 0.31 9.98 -1.62
N ALA A 104 -0.62 10.33 -0.74
CA ALA A 104 -1.92 9.65 -0.61
C ALA A 104 -2.84 10.00 -1.79
#